data_AF-A0A7K3BMF7-F1
#
_entry.id   AF-A0A7K3BMF7-F1
#
_cell.length_a   1.000
_cell.length_b   1.000
_cell.length_c   1.000
_cell.angle_alpha   90.00
_cell.angle_beta   90.00
_cell.angle_gamma   90.00
#
_symmetry.space_group_name_H-M   'P 1'
#
loop_
_entity.id
_entity.type
_entity.pdbx_description
1 polymer ?
#
loop_
_entity_poly.entity_id
_entity_poly.type
_entity_poly.pdbx_seq_one_letter_code
_entity_poly.pdbx_strand_id
1 'polypeptide(L)'
;MAADALGPNVLTPGSGTTIGPDPAPETASSPHGWVDVMKRLAFFRPRAYHVMLHRLSTGDQPARFSVRILYMPKNTVVAATLMEGREAEPGASDRDRREADRELYERIACYCTVKILADPRSQDRIPRWESWGDDPDAYLLYRLGTKAQEDALAANKRRDVGGERAGHERALRHFEEAAALVPGNLTVRLHQAGVRELMGQFPGVTDPGDHIRQAVEIYTYCVQLWPEHIETAYRLSIARAEESRHPAHRDQRASRREPGSREHLDLLLGRLSRRAILRRYARTLLPGRRNLGERRYWRQWWAMERPRPSLRTRRRSFRGAVRIASAAEVLRANGSPPPGELRTAFRDVAREVTGGWARWGRLWGGPDWGMRRLLYADHHSGADHVGGDTHSRAGISGSAPRHRGSNRAAAGYLVNYNAACFLSLALATRPPAGSAAWTDDEWREDCARAAVVQLNTSLRVTRSQFSAAWAERDTDLRPLFTGRLGGGPVTAWGEIGRNWARFTGIDVTEEAAAAQP
;
A
#
# COMPACT_ATOMS: atom_id res chain seq x y z
N MET A 1 15.04 -18.12 -18.66
CA MET A 1 15.31 -16.76 -18.15
C MET A 1 14.01 -15.97 -18.00
N ALA A 2 13.15 -16.34 -17.04
CA ALA A 2 11.92 -15.61 -16.73
C ALA A 2 11.74 -15.68 -15.20
N ALA A 3 12.24 -14.66 -14.50
CA ALA A 3 12.14 -14.51 -13.05
C ALA A 3 12.27 -13.02 -12.72
N ASP A 4 11.31 -12.23 -13.23
CA ASP A 4 11.37 -10.76 -13.25
C ASP A 4 10.21 -10.09 -12.48
N ALA A 5 9.54 -10.86 -11.62
CA ALA A 5 8.44 -10.36 -10.82
C ALA A 5 8.65 -10.77 -9.37
N LEU A 6 8.86 -9.76 -8.51
CA LEU A 6 8.59 -9.70 -7.07
C LEU A 6 9.59 -8.79 -6.40
N GLY A 7 9.07 -7.69 -5.89
CA GLY A 7 9.47 -7.18 -4.60
C GLY A 7 8.24 -7.21 -3.67
N PRO A 8 8.43 -7.12 -2.35
CA PRO A 8 7.31 -6.93 -1.43
C PRO A 8 6.54 -5.66 -1.80
N ASN A 9 5.22 -5.82 -1.90
CA ASN A 9 4.23 -4.82 -2.26
C ASN A 9 3.46 -4.44 -0.98
N VAL A 10 3.93 -3.43 -0.23
CA VAL A 10 3.31 -3.00 1.04
C VAL A 10 3.21 -1.48 1.12
N LEU A 11 2.60 -0.84 0.13
CA LEU A 11 2.56 0.63 0.05
C LEU A 11 1.16 1.27 0.10
N THR A 12 0.07 0.49 0.21
CA THR A 12 -1.25 1.01 0.69
C THR A 12 -1.72 0.33 1.99
N PRO A 13 -2.37 1.05 2.94
CA PRO A 13 -2.97 0.43 4.13
C PRO A 13 -3.94 -0.66 3.66
N GLY A 14 -3.80 -1.85 4.24
CA GLY A 14 -4.57 -3.01 3.80
C GLY A 14 -4.35 -3.42 2.33
N SER A 15 -3.16 -3.19 1.75
CA SER A 15 -2.80 -3.78 0.46
C SER A 15 -2.80 -5.32 0.57
N GLY A 16 -3.93 -5.94 0.25
CA GLY A 16 -4.07 -7.39 0.08
C GLY A 16 -3.40 -7.87 -1.20
N THR A 17 -2.12 -7.56 -1.40
CA THR A 17 -1.39 -8.04 -2.58
C THR A 17 -0.50 -9.21 -2.20
N THR A 18 -0.98 -10.40 -2.56
CA THR A 18 -0.23 -11.60 -2.95
C THR A 18 1.29 -11.42 -2.94
N ILE A 19 1.89 -11.92 -1.86
CA ILE A 19 3.33 -12.05 -1.68
C ILE A 19 3.79 -13.19 -2.59
N GLY A 20 4.10 -12.90 -3.85
CA GLY A 20 4.52 -13.93 -4.80
C GLY A 20 4.90 -13.40 -6.20
N PRO A 21 5.80 -14.10 -6.95
CA PRO A 21 6.16 -13.74 -8.34
C PRO A 21 4.85 -13.57 -9.06
N ASP A 22 4.66 -12.40 -9.71
CA ASP A 22 3.43 -11.99 -10.43
C ASP A 22 2.49 -13.18 -10.45
N PRO A 23 1.45 -13.28 -9.58
CA PRO A 23 0.51 -14.35 -9.80
C PRO A 23 0.05 -14.14 -11.24
N ALA A 24 0.44 -15.07 -12.12
CA ALA A 24 -0.37 -15.33 -13.29
C ALA A 24 -1.78 -15.31 -12.73
N PRO A 25 -2.65 -14.45 -13.27
CA PRO A 25 -3.86 -14.05 -12.58
C PRO A 25 -4.48 -15.32 -12.00
N GLU A 26 -4.85 -15.28 -10.72
CA GLU A 26 -5.87 -16.18 -10.20
C GLU A 26 -7.18 -15.77 -10.91
N THR A 27 -7.18 -15.88 -12.25
CA THR A 27 -8.34 -15.78 -13.10
C THR A 27 -9.20 -16.95 -12.69
N ALA A 28 -10.27 -16.60 -11.99
CA ALA A 28 -11.59 -17.18 -12.19
C ALA A 28 -11.54 -18.68 -12.50
N SER A 29 -11.21 -19.49 -11.50
CA SER A 29 -11.67 -20.88 -11.49
C SER A 29 -12.05 -21.25 -10.07
N SER A 30 -13.23 -21.86 -9.95
CA SER A 30 -14.00 -22.18 -8.75
C SER A 30 -13.19 -22.25 -7.44
N PRO A 31 -13.62 -21.52 -6.39
CA PRO A 31 -12.90 -21.51 -5.13
C PRO A 31 -13.13 -22.87 -4.43
N HIS A 32 -12.08 -23.46 -3.87
CA HIS A 32 -12.15 -24.48 -2.80
C HIS A 32 -12.11 -26.00 -3.16
N GLY A 33 -11.16 -26.46 -3.98
CA GLY A 33 -10.92 -27.91 -4.17
C GLY A 33 -9.44 -28.32 -4.15
N TRP A 34 -9.17 -29.64 -4.01
CA TRP A 34 -7.82 -30.26 -4.09
C TRP A 34 -6.97 -29.78 -5.28
N VAL A 35 -7.61 -29.50 -6.42
CA VAL A 35 -6.96 -28.97 -7.63
C VAL A 35 -6.36 -27.57 -7.41
N ASP A 36 -6.99 -26.73 -6.60
CA ASP A 36 -6.48 -25.40 -6.26
C ASP A 36 -5.28 -25.48 -5.30
N VAL A 37 -5.34 -26.38 -4.32
CA VAL A 37 -4.19 -26.71 -3.47
C VAL A 37 -3.02 -27.23 -4.30
N MET A 38 -3.27 -28.10 -5.27
CA MET A 38 -2.23 -28.59 -6.20
C MET A 38 -1.71 -27.50 -7.14
N LYS A 39 -2.55 -26.58 -7.61
CA LYS A 39 -2.11 -25.39 -8.37
C LYS A 39 -1.21 -24.50 -7.51
N ARG A 40 -1.60 -24.22 -6.26
CA ARG A 40 -0.80 -23.41 -5.32
C ARG A 40 0.55 -24.04 -5.00
N LEU A 41 0.59 -25.35 -4.75
CA LEU A 41 1.83 -26.11 -4.59
C LEU A 41 2.68 -26.10 -5.87
N ALA A 42 2.06 -26.11 -7.05
CA ALA A 42 2.76 -26.02 -8.33
C ALA A 42 3.33 -24.61 -8.61
N PHE A 43 2.64 -23.54 -8.22
CA PHE A 43 3.10 -22.15 -8.36
C PHE A 43 4.16 -21.76 -7.33
N PHE A 44 4.12 -22.37 -6.13
CA PHE A 44 5.11 -22.12 -5.09
C PHE A 44 6.50 -22.64 -5.44
N ARG A 45 6.63 -23.59 -6.39
CA ARG A 45 7.87 -24.33 -6.71
C ARG A 45 9.13 -23.45 -6.73
N PRO A 46 9.97 -23.46 -5.67
CA PRO A 46 11.39 -23.37 -5.91
C PRO A 46 11.70 -24.64 -6.72
N ARG A 47 12.29 -24.52 -7.91
CA ARG A 47 12.45 -25.56 -8.95
C ARG A 47 13.01 -26.94 -8.53
N ALA A 48 13.28 -27.16 -7.24
CA ALA A 48 13.84 -28.35 -6.64
C ALA A 48 12.91 -29.06 -5.63
N TYR A 49 11.73 -28.52 -5.24
CA TYR A 49 10.86 -29.20 -4.25
C TYR A 49 9.72 -29.99 -4.91
N HIS A 50 9.51 -31.21 -4.43
CA HIS A 50 8.42 -32.11 -4.84
C HIS A 50 7.59 -32.51 -3.62
N VAL A 51 6.28 -32.36 -3.70
CA VAL A 51 5.35 -32.80 -2.65
C VAL A 51 4.66 -34.08 -3.12
N MET A 52 4.82 -35.15 -2.35
CA MET A 52 4.10 -36.40 -2.53
C MET A 52 2.97 -36.48 -1.50
N LEU A 53 1.77 -36.70 -1.98
CA LEU A 53 0.58 -36.84 -1.15
C LEU A 53 -0.02 -38.21 -1.42
N HIS A 54 -0.18 -39.02 -0.38
CA HIS A 54 -0.80 -40.34 -0.47
C HIS A 54 -2.01 -40.40 0.45
N ARG A 55 -3.20 -40.58 -0.12
CA ARG A 55 -4.42 -40.80 0.67
C ARG A 55 -4.38 -42.21 1.27
N LEU A 56 -4.56 -42.30 2.58
CA LEU A 56 -4.50 -43.55 3.33
C LEU A 56 -5.88 -44.07 3.73
N SER A 57 -6.88 -43.19 3.82
CA SER A 57 -8.25 -43.59 4.17
C SER A 57 -9.08 -43.96 2.94
N THR A 58 -9.91 -45.00 3.11
CA THR A 58 -10.87 -45.52 2.14
C THR A 58 -12.29 -45.48 2.73
N GLY A 59 -13.31 -45.26 1.90
CA GLY A 59 -14.72 -45.23 2.33
C GLY A 59 -15.12 -43.99 3.15
N ASP A 60 -16.00 -44.19 4.14
CA ASP A 60 -16.60 -43.14 5.01
C ASP A 60 -15.68 -42.68 6.17
N GLN A 61 -14.45 -43.16 6.25
CA GLN A 61 -13.49 -42.71 7.26
C GLN A 61 -13.02 -41.27 7.00
N PRO A 62 -12.65 -40.50 8.07
CA PRO A 62 -12.07 -39.19 7.90
C PRO A 62 -10.87 -39.25 6.94
N ALA A 63 -10.72 -38.20 6.12
CA ALA A 63 -9.64 -38.15 5.15
C ALA A 63 -8.27 -38.17 5.86
N ARG A 64 -7.42 -39.15 5.54
CA ARG A 64 -6.05 -39.27 6.08
C ARG A 64 -5.05 -39.22 4.95
N PHE A 65 -4.04 -38.36 5.06
CA PHE A 65 -2.99 -38.19 4.06
C PHE A 65 -1.60 -38.35 4.66
N SER A 66 -0.75 -39.15 4.03
CA SER A 66 0.69 -39.05 4.20
C SER A 66 1.22 -37.95 3.27
N VAL A 67 1.85 -36.94 3.86
CA VAL A 67 2.46 -35.81 3.17
C VAL A 67 3.97 -35.96 3.26
N ARG A 68 4.68 -35.99 2.13
CA ARG A 68 6.14 -36.02 2.08
C ARG A 68 6.66 -34.93 1.15
N ILE A 69 7.66 -34.19 1.60
CA ILE A 69 8.32 -33.14 0.83
C ILE A 69 9.74 -33.59 0.53
N LEU A 70 10.08 -33.63 -0.75
CA LEU A 70 11.37 -34.06 -1.27
C LEU A 70 12.11 -32.88 -1.91
N TYR A 71 13.40 -32.79 -1.67
CA TYR A 71 14.31 -31.89 -2.38
C TYR A 71 15.09 -32.66 -3.46
N MET A 72 14.87 -32.28 -4.71
CA MET A 72 15.44 -32.84 -5.92
C MET A 72 16.67 -32.07 -6.42
N PRO A 73 17.61 -32.72 -7.12
CA PRO A 73 17.59 -34.13 -7.55
C PRO A 73 18.06 -35.12 -6.46
N LYS A 74 18.53 -34.65 -5.31
CA LYS A 74 19.12 -35.50 -4.26
C LYS A 74 18.13 -36.41 -3.53
N ASN A 75 16.84 -36.37 -3.88
CA ASN A 75 15.77 -37.16 -3.26
C ASN A 75 15.75 -37.06 -1.72
N THR A 76 16.17 -35.92 -1.17
CA THR A 76 16.27 -35.73 0.28
C THR A 76 14.89 -35.43 0.84
N VAL A 77 14.42 -36.21 1.81
CA VAL A 77 13.18 -35.89 2.53
C VAL A 77 13.43 -34.66 3.40
N VAL A 78 12.71 -33.58 3.09
CA VAL A 78 12.75 -32.30 3.82
C VAL A 78 11.83 -32.38 5.02
N ALA A 79 10.62 -32.91 4.82
CA ALA A 79 9.64 -33.08 5.86
C ALA A 79 8.68 -34.21 5.47
N ALA A 80 8.16 -34.91 6.47
CA ALA A 80 7.11 -35.90 6.30
C ALA A 80 6.17 -35.83 7.49
N THR A 81 4.87 -35.95 7.24
CA THR A 81 3.86 -36.02 8.31
C THR A 81 2.66 -36.83 7.84
N LEU A 82 1.90 -37.31 8.81
CA LEU A 82 0.53 -37.77 8.63
C LEU A 82 -0.40 -36.60 8.99
N MET A 83 -1.42 -36.35 8.18
CA MET A 83 -2.46 -35.36 8.49
C MET A 83 -3.84 -35.99 8.35
N GLU A 84 -4.70 -35.72 9.32
CA GLU A 84 -6.01 -36.33 9.45
C GLU A 84 -7.06 -35.22 9.50
N GLY A 85 -8.13 -35.41 8.73
CA GLY A 85 -9.31 -34.58 8.73
C GLY A 85 -10.14 -34.80 9.98
N ARG A 86 -11.04 -33.86 10.26
CA ARG A 86 -12.00 -34.03 11.36
C ARG A 86 -12.97 -35.15 11.02
N GLU A 87 -13.39 -35.90 12.04
CA GLU A 87 -14.51 -36.81 11.91
C GLU A 87 -15.78 -36.01 11.64
N ALA A 88 -16.52 -36.39 10.60
CA ALA A 88 -17.81 -35.81 10.33
C ALA A 88 -18.82 -36.37 11.35
N GLU A 89 -19.66 -35.51 11.91
CA GLU A 89 -20.68 -35.97 12.86
C GLU A 89 -21.61 -37.02 12.21
N PRO A 90 -22.16 -37.97 12.98
CA PRO A 90 -23.13 -38.93 12.46
C PRO A 90 -24.33 -38.20 11.82
N GLY A 91 -24.56 -38.42 10.53
CA GLY A 91 -25.62 -37.73 9.77
C GLY A 91 -25.20 -36.41 9.10
N ALA A 92 -23.92 -36.02 9.18
CA ALA A 92 -23.38 -34.85 8.50
C ALA A 92 -23.66 -34.90 6.99
N SER A 93 -24.10 -33.75 6.45
CA SER A 93 -24.42 -33.63 5.03
C SER A 93 -23.15 -33.74 4.18
N ASP A 94 -23.31 -34.05 2.89
CA ASP A 94 -22.21 -34.01 1.92
C ASP A 94 -21.48 -32.67 1.90
N ARG A 95 -22.19 -31.58 2.22
CA ARG A 95 -21.61 -30.24 2.31
C ARG A 95 -20.65 -30.13 3.51
N ASP A 96 -21.04 -30.64 4.66
CA ASP A 96 -20.23 -30.59 5.89
C ASP A 96 -18.98 -31.46 5.75
N ARG A 97 -19.13 -32.63 5.12
CA ARG A 97 -17.99 -33.51 4.78
C ARG A 97 -17.00 -32.82 3.84
N ARG A 98 -17.49 -32.13 2.80
CA ARG A 98 -16.64 -31.34 1.89
C ARG A 98 -15.95 -30.16 2.58
N GLU A 99 -16.60 -29.54 3.56
CA GLU A 99 -16.02 -28.46 4.35
C GLU A 99 -14.90 -28.96 5.27
N ALA A 100 -15.09 -30.11 5.91
CA ALA A 100 -14.05 -30.78 6.71
C ALA A 100 -12.83 -31.18 5.85
N ASP A 101 -13.08 -31.76 4.68
CA ASP A 101 -12.02 -32.09 3.72
C ASP A 101 -11.27 -30.83 3.25
N ARG A 102 -12.00 -29.74 3.00
CA ARG A 102 -11.41 -28.45 2.60
C ARG A 102 -10.45 -27.93 3.68
N GLU A 103 -10.85 -27.97 4.94
CA GLU A 103 -9.98 -27.57 6.06
C GLU A 103 -8.70 -28.40 6.10
N LEU A 104 -8.80 -29.71 5.93
CA LEU A 104 -7.64 -30.60 5.85
C LEU A 104 -6.70 -30.22 4.70
N TYR A 105 -7.24 -29.98 3.50
CA TYR A 105 -6.43 -29.58 2.35
C TYR A 105 -5.72 -28.24 2.57
N GLU A 106 -6.39 -27.29 3.22
CA GLU A 106 -5.80 -26.00 3.61
C GLU A 106 -4.62 -26.20 4.57
N ARG A 107 -4.78 -27.06 5.58
CA ARG A 107 -3.73 -27.41 6.54
C ARG A 107 -2.54 -28.10 5.87
N ILE A 108 -2.79 -29.04 4.95
CA ILE A 108 -1.74 -29.71 4.16
C ILE A 108 -0.96 -28.67 3.34
N ALA A 109 -1.65 -27.74 2.68
CA ALA A 109 -1.00 -26.69 1.89
C ALA A 109 -0.14 -25.76 2.76
N CYS A 110 -0.64 -25.38 3.95
CA CYS A 110 0.09 -24.54 4.89
C CYS A 110 1.33 -25.26 5.43
N TYR A 111 1.18 -26.53 5.84
CA TYR A 111 2.31 -27.37 6.26
C TYR A 111 3.40 -27.44 5.18
N CYS A 112 3.01 -27.72 3.94
CA CYS A 112 3.97 -27.81 2.85
C CYS A 112 4.69 -26.47 2.62
N THR A 113 3.96 -25.37 2.66
CA THR A 113 4.52 -24.04 2.44
C THR A 113 5.51 -23.69 3.55
N VAL A 114 5.11 -23.82 4.82
CA VAL A 114 5.98 -23.51 5.96
C VAL A 114 7.23 -24.38 5.96
N LYS A 115 7.10 -25.70 5.75
CA LYS A 115 8.27 -26.59 5.74
C LYS A 115 9.21 -26.35 4.57
N ILE A 116 8.71 -25.96 3.40
CA ILE A 116 9.58 -25.54 2.29
C ILE A 116 10.26 -24.21 2.61
N LEU A 117 9.56 -23.24 3.21
CA LEU A 117 10.13 -21.93 3.59
C LEU A 117 11.14 -22.05 4.74
N ALA A 118 10.95 -23.01 5.65
CA ALA A 118 11.82 -23.29 6.77
C ALA A 118 13.10 -24.04 6.36
N ASP A 119 13.13 -24.73 5.21
CA ASP A 119 14.35 -25.39 4.72
C ASP A 119 15.48 -24.33 4.57
N PRO A 120 16.67 -24.54 5.17
CA PRO A 120 17.80 -23.63 5.06
C PRO A 120 18.13 -23.20 3.62
N ARG A 121 17.95 -24.11 2.64
CA ARG A 121 18.18 -23.85 1.21
C ARG A 121 17.18 -22.86 0.61
N SER A 122 15.98 -22.81 1.17
CA SER A 122 14.95 -21.81 0.84
C SER A 122 15.13 -20.54 1.65
N GLN A 123 15.50 -20.62 2.93
CA GLN A 123 15.75 -19.47 3.81
C GLN A 123 16.82 -18.52 3.24
N ASP A 124 17.84 -19.06 2.56
CA ASP A 124 18.81 -18.24 1.84
C ASP A 124 18.16 -17.32 0.80
N ARG A 125 16.99 -17.67 0.25
CA ARG A 125 16.29 -16.94 -0.82
C ARG A 125 15.20 -16.02 -0.32
N ILE A 126 14.86 -16.09 0.97
CA ILE A 126 13.81 -15.31 1.60
C ILE A 126 14.50 -14.27 2.50
N PRO A 127 14.07 -13.00 2.48
CA PRO A 127 14.58 -12.03 3.43
C PRO A 127 14.31 -12.48 4.87
N ARG A 128 15.24 -12.24 5.79
CA ARG A 128 15.15 -12.75 7.17
C ARG A 128 13.88 -12.31 7.91
N TRP A 129 13.34 -11.15 7.54
CA TRP A 129 12.11 -10.59 8.11
C TRP A 129 10.81 -11.24 7.60
N GLU A 130 10.88 -12.19 6.68
CA GLU A 130 9.73 -12.97 6.16
C GLU A 130 9.80 -14.46 6.58
N SER A 131 10.55 -14.77 7.63
CA SER A 131 10.65 -16.15 8.14
C SER A 131 9.36 -16.59 8.85
N TRP A 132 8.86 -17.77 8.51
CA TRP A 132 7.58 -18.31 9.01
C TRP A 132 7.73 -19.28 10.18
N GLY A 133 8.94 -19.46 10.72
CA GLY A 133 9.18 -20.44 11.77
C GLY A 133 8.85 -21.87 11.34
N ASP A 134 8.52 -22.71 12.32
CA ASP A 134 8.23 -24.13 12.11
C ASP A 134 6.76 -24.52 12.22
N ASP A 135 5.94 -23.61 12.74
CA ASP A 135 4.52 -23.84 13.03
C ASP A 135 3.66 -23.55 11.79
N PRO A 136 2.98 -24.57 11.21
CA PRO A 136 2.05 -24.38 10.09
C PRO A 136 0.88 -23.45 10.39
N ASP A 137 0.44 -23.39 11.66
CA ASP A 137 -0.75 -22.66 12.07
C ASP A 137 -0.53 -21.14 11.96
N ALA A 138 0.72 -20.67 12.13
CA ALA A 138 1.08 -19.27 11.89
C ALA A 138 0.74 -18.81 10.47
N TYR A 139 1.06 -19.64 9.46
CA TYR A 139 0.76 -19.33 8.07
C TYR A 139 -0.72 -19.52 7.74
N LEU A 140 -1.38 -20.50 8.34
CA LEU A 140 -2.82 -20.70 8.22
C LEU A 140 -3.58 -19.47 8.73
N LEU A 141 -3.28 -19.00 9.94
CA LEU A 141 -3.88 -17.83 10.56
C LEU A 141 -3.61 -16.56 9.73
N TYR A 142 -2.40 -16.38 9.22
CA TYR A 142 -2.11 -15.30 8.28
C TYR A 142 -3.02 -15.34 7.04
N ARG A 143 -3.26 -16.53 6.48
CA ARG A 143 -4.14 -16.68 5.31
C ARG A 143 -5.61 -16.46 5.64
N LEU A 144 -6.07 -16.92 6.80
CA LEU A 144 -7.42 -16.63 7.30
C LEU A 144 -7.62 -15.13 7.52
N GLY A 145 -6.61 -14.44 8.07
CA GLY A 145 -6.61 -12.99 8.22
C GLY A 145 -6.68 -12.25 6.88
N THR A 146 -5.90 -12.69 5.90
CA THR A 146 -5.93 -12.14 4.54
C THR A 146 -7.30 -12.34 3.88
N LYS A 147 -7.88 -13.54 4.01
CA LYS A 147 -9.23 -13.84 3.49
C LYS A 147 -10.29 -12.97 4.17
N ALA A 148 -10.23 -12.81 5.49
CA ALA A 148 -11.18 -11.95 6.22
C ALA A 148 -11.06 -10.48 5.79
N GLN A 149 -9.85 -10.03 5.44
CA GLN A 149 -9.62 -8.70 4.88
C GLN A 149 -10.18 -8.57 3.45
N GLU A 150 -10.06 -9.60 2.61
CA GLU A 150 -10.70 -9.66 1.29
C GLU A 150 -12.23 -9.65 1.40
N ASP A 151 -12.78 -10.39 2.35
CA ASP A 151 -14.20 -10.41 2.66
C ASP A 151 -14.68 -9.03 3.13
N ALA A 152 -13.89 -8.33 3.94
CA ALA A 152 -14.16 -6.95 4.37
C ALA A 152 -14.19 -5.99 3.16
N LEU A 153 -13.20 -6.12 2.26
CA LEU A 153 -13.17 -5.34 1.01
C LEU A 153 -14.35 -5.67 0.10
N ALA A 154 -14.81 -6.91 0.06
CA ALA A 154 -15.99 -7.32 -0.69
C ALA A 154 -17.29 -6.78 -0.05
N ALA A 155 -17.37 -6.73 1.28
CA ALA A 155 -18.47 -6.11 2.02
C ALA A 155 -18.53 -4.60 1.76
N ASN A 156 -17.37 -3.92 1.78
CA ASN A 156 -17.26 -2.51 1.40
C ASN A 156 -17.81 -2.25 -0.01
N LYS A 157 -17.41 -3.07 -1.01
CA LYS A 157 -17.95 -2.98 -2.38
C LYS A 157 -19.47 -3.18 -2.45
N ARG A 158 -20.04 -3.98 -1.53
CA ARG A 158 -21.50 -4.18 -1.38
C ARG A 158 -22.17 -3.14 -0.48
N ARG A 159 -21.41 -2.20 0.08
CA ARG A 159 -21.87 -1.16 1.02
C ARG A 159 -22.40 -1.74 2.35
N ASP A 160 -21.87 -2.88 2.75
CA ASP A 160 -22.18 -3.51 4.02
C ASP A 160 -21.16 -3.07 5.09
N VAL A 161 -21.46 -1.97 5.77
CA VAL A 161 -20.61 -1.37 6.82
C VAL A 161 -20.40 -2.34 7.99
N GLY A 162 -21.45 -3.07 8.39
CA GLY A 162 -21.37 -4.05 9.47
C GLY A 162 -20.49 -5.24 9.09
N GLY A 163 -20.65 -5.75 7.87
CA GLY A 163 -19.84 -6.84 7.33
C GLY A 163 -18.38 -6.45 7.10
N GLU A 164 -18.10 -5.21 6.69
CA GLU A 164 -16.73 -4.70 6.56
C GLU A 164 -16.03 -4.65 7.92
N ARG A 165 -16.69 -4.05 8.92
CA ARG A 165 -16.16 -4.00 10.30
C ARG A 165 -15.91 -5.39 10.85
N ALA A 166 -16.90 -6.28 10.77
CA ALA A 166 -16.76 -7.66 11.24
C ALA A 166 -15.66 -8.42 10.49
N GLY A 167 -15.42 -8.10 9.22
CA GLY A 167 -14.31 -8.63 8.43
C GLY A 167 -12.94 -8.14 8.95
N HIS A 168 -12.81 -6.84 9.22
CA HIS A 168 -11.59 -6.28 9.81
C HIS A 168 -11.30 -6.79 11.22
N GLU A 169 -12.32 -6.90 12.09
CA GLU A 169 -12.17 -7.48 13.44
C GLU A 169 -11.75 -8.96 13.39
N ARG A 170 -12.31 -9.74 12.46
CA ARG A 170 -11.86 -11.13 12.21
C ARG A 170 -10.42 -11.17 11.69
N ALA A 171 -10.08 -10.32 10.73
CA ALA A 171 -8.73 -10.27 10.17
C ALA A 171 -7.69 -9.96 11.26
N LEU A 172 -8.00 -8.98 12.11
CA LEU A 172 -7.15 -8.55 13.20
C LEU A 172 -6.90 -9.66 14.22
N ARG A 173 -7.94 -10.39 14.64
CA ARG A 173 -7.80 -11.55 15.54
C ARG A 173 -6.84 -12.60 14.97
N HIS A 174 -7.03 -12.98 13.70
CA HIS A 174 -6.15 -13.94 13.06
C HIS A 174 -4.71 -13.45 12.90
N PHE A 175 -4.50 -12.17 12.60
CA PHE A 175 -3.15 -11.61 12.53
C PHE A 175 -2.48 -11.51 13.91
N GLU A 176 -3.24 -11.27 14.97
CA GLU A 176 -2.72 -11.28 16.35
C GLU A 176 -2.28 -12.66 16.79
N GLU A 177 -3.10 -13.68 16.55
CA GLU A 177 -2.77 -15.08 16.82
C GLU A 177 -1.55 -15.52 15.99
N ALA A 178 -1.51 -15.16 14.69
CA ALA A 178 -0.36 -15.44 13.85
C ALA A 178 0.91 -14.73 14.35
N ALA A 179 0.80 -13.47 14.78
CA ALA A 179 1.92 -12.69 15.30
C ALA A 179 2.42 -13.21 16.65
N ALA A 180 1.59 -13.89 17.43
CA ALA A 180 2.00 -14.57 18.65
C ALA A 180 2.87 -15.80 18.35
N LEU A 181 2.55 -16.54 17.28
CA LEU A 181 3.33 -17.71 16.84
C LEU A 181 4.63 -17.31 16.13
N VAL A 182 4.62 -16.25 15.31
CA VAL A 182 5.77 -15.76 14.55
C VAL A 182 6.05 -14.27 14.78
N PRO A 183 6.47 -13.87 16.00
CA PRO A 183 6.59 -12.45 16.36
C PRO A 183 7.59 -11.67 15.51
N GLY A 184 8.60 -12.36 14.98
CA GLY A 184 9.64 -11.77 14.11
C GLY A 184 9.27 -11.64 12.62
N ASN A 185 8.10 -12.17 12.22
CA ASN A 185 7.64 -12.10 10.85
C ASN A 185 7.00 -10.72 10.56
N LEU A 186 7.72 -9.92 9.78
CA LEU A 186 7.33 -8.56 9.44
C LEU A 186 6.06 -8.52 8.61
N THR A 187 5.82 -9.50 7.74
CA THR A 187 4.61 -9.55 6.92
C THR A 187 3.36 -9.57 7.78
N VAL A 188 3.28 -10.49 8.75
CA VAL A 188 2.12 -10.62 9.62
C VAL A 188 1.88 -9.31 10.39
N ARG A 189 2.95 -8.74 10.96
CA ARG A 189 2.89 -7.47 11.71
C ARG A 189 2.46 -6.29 10.84
N LEU A 190 2.94 -6.21 9.60
CA LEU A 190 2.54 -5.15 8.65
C LEU A 190 1.07 -5.25 8.27
N HIS A 191 0.54 -6.47 8.06
CA HIS A 191 -0.88 -6.68 7.82
C HIS A 191 -1.73 -6.34 9.06
N GLN A 192 -1.28 -6.75 10.24
CA GLN A 192 -1.91 -6.37 11.52
C GLN A 192 -2.01 -4.85 11.67
N ALA A 193 -0.89 -4.14 11.49
CA ALA A 193 -0.85 -2.68 11.56
C ALA A 193 -1.72 -2.02 10.48
N GLY A 194 -1.71 -2.55 9.26
CA GLY A 194 -2.56 -2.05 8.17
C GLY A 194 -4.06 -2.19 8.44
N VAL A 195 -4.51 -3.29 9.06
CA VAL A 195 -5.91 -3.44 9.49
C VAL A 195 -6.24 -2.49 10.65
N ARG A 196 -5.31 -2.28 11.58
CA ARG A 196 -5.47 -1.27 12.65
C ARG A 196 -5.62 0.14 12.07
N GLU A 197 -4.82 0.53 11.08
CA GLU A 197 -4.98 1.81 10.36
C GLU A 197 -6.38 1.93 9.74
N LEU A 198 -6.85 0.89 9.05
CA LEU A 198 -8.20 0.88 8.45
C LEU A 198 -9.31 1.01 9.50
N MET A 199 -9.17 0.34 10.65
CA MET A 199 -10.11 0.44 11.77
C MET A 199 -10.10 1.83 12.40
N GLY A 200 -8.93 2.46 12.55
CA GLY A 200 -8.81 3.82 13.05
C GLY A 200 -9.39 4.88 12.11
N GLN A 201 -9.49 4.57 10.81
CA GLN A 201 -10.15 5.41 9.80
C GLN A 201 -11.63 5.05 9.60
N PHE A 202 -12.15 4.03 10.31
CA PHE A 202 -13.51 3.53 10.11
C PHE A 202 -14.54 4.33 10.92
N PRO A 203 -15.65 4.81 10.31
CA PRO A 203 -16.71 5.51 11.04
C PRO A 203 -17.38 4.60 12.09
N GLY A 204 -17.62 5.11 13.30
CA GLY A 204 -18.37 4.38 14.35
C GLY A 204 -17.57 3.38 15.18
N VAL A 205 -16.24 3.40 15.12
CA VAL A 205 -15.36 2.69 16.06
C VAL A 205 -15.25 3.49 17.35
N THR A 206 -15.35 2.81 18.50
CA THR A 206 -15.48 3.44 19.83
C THR A 206 -14.21 4.19 20.29
N ASP A 207 -13.05 3.97 19.64
CA ASP A 207 -11.85 4.77 19.83
C ASP A 207 -10.90 4.68 18.61
N PRO A 208 -11.09 5.52 17.59
CA PRO A 208 -10.28 5.46 16.36
C PRO A 208 -8.80 5.78 16.62
N GLY A 209 -8.52 6.67 17.58
CA GLY A 209 -7.17 7.10 17.89
C GLY A 209 -6.31 5.96 18.46
N ASP A 210 -6.90 5.12 19.32
CA ASP A 210 -6.21 3.97 19.89
C ASP A 210 -5.80 2.93 18.84
N HIS A 211 -6.62 2.72 17.80
CA HIS A 211 -6.25 1.86 16.69
C HIS A 211 -5.05 2.39 15.91
N ILE A 212 -4.99 3.70 15.64
CA ILE A 212 -3.84 4.35 14.99
C ILE A 212 -2.59 4.27 15.88
N ARG A 213 -2.71 4.52 17.19
CA ARG A 213 -1.62 4.40 18.15
C ARG A 213 -1.05 2.98 18.20
N GLN A 214 -1.90 1.96 18.25
CA GLN A 214 -1.46 0.56 18.20
C GLN A 214 -0.77 0.21 16.88
N ALA A 215 -1.25 0.74 15.74
CA ALA A 215 -0.56 0.57 14.45
C ALA A 215 0.85 1.19 14.49
N VAL A 216 0.98 2.39 15.07
CA VAL A 216 2.27 3.07 15.29
C VAL A 216 3.21 2.25 16.17
N GLU A 217 2.71 1.66 17.26
CA GLU A 217 3.49 0.78 18.15
C GLU A 217 4.01 -0.44 17.39
N ILE A 218 3.16 -1.09 16.59
CA ILE A 218 3.55 -2.25 15.75
C ILE A 218 4.59 -1.85 14.71
N TYR A 219 4.41 -0.73 13.99
CA TYR A 219 5.40 -0.26 13.02
C TYR A 219 6.71 0.14 13.69
N THR A 220 6.66 0.74 14.88
CA THR A 220 7.85 1.08 15.68
C THR A 220 8.61 -0.19 16.05
N TYR A 221 7.93 -1.21 16.55
CA TYR A 221 8.50 -2.53 16.83
C TYR A 221 9.15 -3.14 15.57
N CYS A 222 8.47 -3.05 14.43
CA CYS A 222 8.98 -3.55 13.16
C CYS A 222 10.25 -2.83 12.69
N VAL A 223 10.32 -1.50 12.85
CA VAL A 223 11.53 -0.72 12.54
C VAL A 223 12.66 -1.00 13.53
N GLN A 224 12.36 -1.30 14.79
CA GLN A 224 13.37 -1.72 15.76
C GLN A 224 13.95 -3.09 15.43
N LEU A 225 13.08 -4.05 15.06
CA LEU A 225 13.49 -5.39 14.67
C LEU A 225 14.26 -5.39 13.35
N TRP A 226 13.80 -4.59 12.37
CA TRP A 226 14.38 -4.50 11.04
C TRP A 226 14.58 -3.05 10.59
N PRO A 227 15.59 -2.35 11.15
CA PRO A 227 15.83 -0.92 10.90
C PRO A 227 16.24 -0.62 9.46
N GLU A 228 16.54 -1.65 8.68
CA GLU A 228 16.92 -1.50 7.28
C GLU A 228 15.70 -1.46 6.35
N HIS A 229 14.55 -2.00 6.76
CA HIS A 229 13.36 -2.12 5.91
C HIS A 229 12.73 -0.74 5.62
N ILE A 230 12.81 -0.32 4.35
CA ILE A 230 12.49 1.05 3.92
C ILE A 230 10.97 1.28 3.93
N GLU A 231 10.19 0.30 3.46
CA GLU A 231 8.74 0.41 3.35
C GLU A 231 8.08 0.56 4.72
N THR A 232 8.53 -0.19 5.73
CA THR A 232 7.98 -0.10 7.10
C THR A 232 8.29 1.25 7.73
N ALA A 233 9.51 1.76 7.54
CA ALA A 233 9.88 3.09 8.03
C ALA A 233 9.08 4.21 7.37
N TYR A 234 8.74 4.05 6.08
CA TYR A 234 7.84 4.95 5.39
C TYR A 234 6.42 4.89 5.96
N ARG A 235 5.87 3.69 6.22
CA ARG A 235 4.55 3.56 6.83
C ARG A 235 4.48 4.13 8.24
N LEU A 236 5.51 3.89 9.05
CA LEU A 236 5.63 4.52 10.35
C LEU A 236 5.51 6.04 10.25
N SER A 237 6.16 6.69 9.27
CA SER A 237 6.07 8.14 9.11
C SER A 237 4.65 8.63 8.78
N ILE A 238 3.88 7.85 8.01
CA ILE A 238 2.48 8.15 7.69
C ILE A 238 1.59 7.95 8.92
N ALA A 239 1.70 6.80 9.58
CA ALA A 239 0.94 6.48 10.79
C ALA A 239 1.19 7.52 11.90
N ARG A 240 2.43 8.02 12.03
CA ARG A 240 2.81 9.09 12.97
C ARG A 240 2.26 10.47 12.60
N ALA A 241 2.11 10.75 11.30
CA ALA A 241 1.43 11.96 10.86
C ALA A 241 -0.04 11.87 11.27
N GLU A 242 -0.64 10.69 11.13
CA GLU A 242 -2.05 10.50 11.46
C GLU A 242 -2.35 10.53 12.96
N GLU A 243 -1.53 9.86 13.76
CA GLU A 243 -1.58 9.94 15.23
C GLU A 243 -1.54 11.41 15.72
N SER A 244 -0.75 12.28 15.07
CA SER A 244 -0.60 13.69 15.46
C SER A 244 -1.83 14.56 15.22
N ARG A 245 -2.80 14.07 14.43
CA ARG A 245 -4.07 14.74 14.16
C ARG A 245 -5.12 14.48 15.23
N HIS A 246 -5.01 13.38 15.96
CA HIS A 246 -5.94 13.05 17.02
C HIS A 246 -5.62 13.84 18.30
N PRO A 247 -6.52 14.73 18.77
CA PRO A 247 -6.23 15.63 19.91
C PRO A 247 -5.80 14.88 21.18
N ALA A 248 -6.44 13.75 21.48
CA ALA A 248 -6.16 12.92 22.66
C ALA A 248 -4.70 12.39 22.72
N HIS A 249 -4.07 12.19 21.55
CA HIS A 249 -2.72 11.63 21.46
C HIS A 249 -1.65 12.70 21.24
N ARG A 250 -2.04 13.91 20.82
CA ARG A 250 -1.12 15.04 20.64
C ARG A 250 -0.43 15.42 21.96
N ASP A 251 -1.19 15.52 23.04
CA ASP A 251 -0.68 15.90 24.36
C ASP A 251 0.16 14.79 24.98
N GLN A 252 -0.29 13.53 24.86
CA GLN A 252 0.46 12.36 25.33
C GLN A 252 1.81 12.25 24.61
N ARG A 253 1.87 12.52 23.31
CA ARG A 253 3.14 12.52 22.56
C ARG A 253 4.09 13.62 22.99
N ALA A 254 3.58 14.85 23.18
CA ALA A 254 4.39 15.99 23.61
C ALA A 254 5.14 15.67 24.91
N SER A 255 4.53 14.91 25.82
CA SER A 255 5.18 14.44 27.04
C SER A 255 6.27 13.37 26.82
N ARG A 256 6.15 12.50 25.80
CA ARG A 256 7.10 11.41 25.53
C ARG A 256 8.32 11.80 24.67
N ARG A 257 8.36 13.02 24.14
CA ARG A 257 9.43 13.53 23.24
C ARG A 257 9.70 12.60 22.04
N GLU A 258 8.64 11.98 21.50
CA GLU A 258 8.79 11.03 20.40
C GLU A 258 9.02 11.72 19.05
N PRO A 259 9.96 11.22 18.22
CA PRO A 259 10.38 11.86 16.98
C PRO A 259 9.22 12.10 16.02
N GLY A 260 9.21 13.28 15.38
CA GLY A 260 8.23 13.75 14.40
C GLY A 260 8.07 12.80 13.20
N SER A 261 6.92 12.83 12.50
CA SER A 261 6.79 12.24 11.15
C SER A 261 7.89 12.75 10.21
N ARG A 262 8.17 14.06 10.28
CA ARG A 262 9.24 14.74 9.52
C ARG A 262 10.63 14.18 9.79
N GLU A 263 10.98 13.94 11.05
CA GLU A 263 12.29 13.37 11.42
C GLU A 263 12.47 11.95 10.87
N HIS A 264 11.40 11.14 10.89
CA HIS A 264 11.42 9.81 10.28
C HIS A 264 11.59 9.86 8.75
N LEU A 265 10.96 10.82 8.08
CA LEU A 265 11.13 11.04 6.64
C LEU A 265 12.56 11.44 6.30
N ASP A 266 13.21 12.29 7.12
CA ASP A 266 14.60 12.69 6.92
C ASP A 266 15.57 11.51 7.09
N LEU A 267 15.36 10.68 8.12
CA LEU A 267 16.12 9.42 8.30
C LEU A 267 15.94 8.48 7.10
N LEU A 268 14.71 8.39 6.58
CA LEU A 268 14.37 7.58 5.42
C LEU A 268 15.08 8.07 4.14
N LEU A 269 15.19 9.39 3.94
CA LEU A 269 15.97 9.96 2.83
C LEU A 269 17.46 9.59 2.91
N GLY A 270 18.01 9.46 4.12
CA GLY A 270 19.36 8.93 4.37
C GLY A 270 19.48 7.45 3.99
N ARG A 271 18.51 6.62 4.39
CA ARG A 271 18.42 5.17 4.06
C ARG A 271 18.28 4.93 2.55
N LEU A 272 17.59 5.81 1.84
CA LEU A 272 17.41 5.78 0.38
C LEU A 272 18.61 6.32 -0.41
N SER A 273 19.69 6.72 0.27
CA SER A 273 20.91 7.19 -0.42
C SER A 273 21.56 6.04 -1.20
N ARG A 274 22.20 6.37 -2.34
CA ARG A 274 22.93 5.39 -3.15
C ARG A 274 23.98 4.64 -2.33
N ARG A 275 24.70 5.37 -1.49
CA ARG A 275 25.76 4.84 -0.64
C ARG A 275 25.18 3.87 0.40
N ALA A 276 24.06 4.20 1.05
CA ALA A 276 23.43 3.31 2.03
C ALA A 276 22.97 1.99 1.40
N ILE A 277 22.22 2.06 0.29
CA ILE A 277 21.73 0.86 -0.40
C ILE A 277 22.89 0.01 -0.95
N LEU A 278 23.91 0.64 -1.54
CA LEU A 278 25.09 -0.08 -2.04
C LEU A 278 25.86 -0.76 -0.91
N ARG A 279 26.09 -0.08 0.22
CA ARG A 279 26.73 -0.68 1.39
C ARG A 279 25.94 -1.89 1.90
N ARG A 280 24.62 -1.78 2.01
CA ARG A 280 23.75 -2.88 2.46
C ARG A 280 23.76 -4.06 1.49
N TYR A 281 23.68 -3.80 0.20
CA TYR A 281 23.86 -4.84 -0.82
C TYR A 281 25.24 -5.50 -0.77
N ALA A 282 26.32 -4.71 -0.61
CA ALA A 282 27.66 -5.26 -0.49
C ALA A 282 27.82 -6.15 0.76
N ARG A 283 27.16 -5.83 1.88
CA ARG A 283 27.14 -6.70 3.08
C ARG A 283 26.59 -8.09 2.78
N THR A 284 25.60 -8.22 1.89
CA THR A 284 25.04 -9.52 1.48
C THR A 284 26.00 -10.38 0.65
N LEU A 285 27.16 -9.83 0.24
CA LEU A 285 28.20 -10.56 -0.48
C LEU A 285 29.27 -11.15 0.46
N LEU A 286 29.29 -10.74 1.74
CA LEU A 286 30.29 -11.20 2.70
C LEU A 286 30.04 -12.67 3.12
N PRO A 287 31.10 -13.49 3.24
CA PRO A 287 31.00 -14.85 3.79
C PRO A 287 30.35 -14.81 5.19
N GLY A 288 29.42 -15.73 5.47
CA GLY A 288 28.68 -15.78 6.73
C GLY A 288 27.53 -14.77 6.89
N ARG A 289 27.38 -13.81 5.96
CA ARG A 289 26.23 -12.86 5.91
C ARG A 289 25.49 -12.93 4.58
N ARG A 290 25.71 -14.00 3.83
CA ARG A 290 25.08 -14.23 2.54
C ARG A 290 23.61 -14.57 2.74
N ASN A 291 22.72 -13.65 2.32
CA ASN A 291 21.30 -13.92 2.17
C ASN A 291 20.86 -13.42 0.79
N LEU A 292 20.47 -14.33 -0.09
CA LEU A 292 20.01 -14.04 -1.45
C LEU A 292 18.67 -13.30 -1.47
N GLY A 293 17.81 -13.54 -0.47
CA GLY A 293 16.55 -12.81 -0.27
C GLY A 293 16.78 -11.32 0.00
N GLU A 294 17.63 -10.98 0.96
CA GLU A 294 18.05 -9.60 1.23
C GLU A 294 18.77 -9.01 0.02
N ARG A 295 19.64 -9.78 -0.63
CA ARG A 295 20.32 -9.33 -1.85
C ARG A 295 19.31 -8.95 -2.93
N ARG A 296 18.26 -9.76 -3.12
CA ARG A 296 17.17 -9.49 -4.06
C ARG A 296 16.39 -8.23 -3.66
N TYR A 297 16.05 -8.10 -2.37
CA TYR A 297 15.42 -6.91 -1.82
C TYR A 297 16.26 -5.66 -2.11
N TRP A 298 17.55 -5.66 -1.81
CA TRP A 298 18.40 -4.51 -2.12
C TRP A 298 18.51 -4.27 -3.62
N ARG A 299 18.62 -5.35 -4.42
CA ARG A 299 18.70 -5.28 -5.88
C ARG A 299 17.50 -4.55 -6.50
N GLN A 300 16.30 -4.73 -5.94
CA GLN A 300 15.06 -4.15 -6.46
C GLN A 300 15.07 -2.62 -6.46
N TRP A 301 15.87 -1.97 -5.61
CA TRP A 301 15.95 -0.51 -5.54
C TRP A 301 16.64 0.12 -6.75
N TRP A 302 17.40 -0.67 -7.51
CA TRP A 302 17.96 -0.26 -8.79
C TRP A 302 17.11 -0.68 -9.99
N ALA A 303 16.05 -1.45 -9.78
CA ALA A 303 15.14 -1.82 -10.86
C ALA A 303 14.38 -0.58 -11.35
N MET A 304 14.21 -0.49 -12.67
CA MET A 304 13.42 0.56 -13.32
C MET A 304 11.94 0.29 -13.11
N GLU A 305 11.15 1.33 -12.84
CA GLU A 305 9.70 1.17 -12.69
C GLU A 305 9.04 0.86 -14.04
N ARG A 306 8.10 -0.08 -14.05
CA ARG A 306 7.27 -0.41 -15.22
C ARG A 306 5.95 0.37 -15.10
N PRO A 307 5.35 0.82 -16.21
CA PRO A 307 5.70 0.53 -17.60
C PRO A 307 6.92 1.33 -18.13
N ARG A 308 7.70 0.70 -19.02
CA ARG A 308 8.66 1.43 -19.87
C ARG A 308 7.85 2.45 -20.70
N PRO A 309 8.28 3.71 -20.81
CA PRO A 309 9.66 4.20 -20.67
C PRO A 309 9.88 5.05 -19.41
N SER A 310 9.55 4.58 -18.21
CA SER A 310 10.04 5.29 -17.01
C SER A 310 11.58 5.18 -16.96
N LEU A 311 12.29 6.32 -16.93
CA LEU A 311 13.75 6.40 -16.72
C LEU A 311 14.12 6.45 -15.22
N ARG A 312 13.17 6.15 -14.33
CA ARG A 312 13.35 6.18 -12.87
C ARG A 312 13.47 4.79 -12.31
N THR A 313 14.44 4.64 -11.40
CA THR A 313 14.57 3.45 -10.55
C THR A 313 13.57 3.54 -9.40
N ARG A 314 13.13 2.41 -8.83
CA ARG A 314 12.29 2.36 -7.62
C ARG A 314 12.83 3.27 -6.50
N ARG A 315 14.16 3.30 -6.29
CA ARG A 315 14.80 4.23 -5.35
C ARG A 315 14.50 5.70 -5.65
N ARG A 316 14.57 6.12 -6.91
CA ARG A 316 14.36 7.52 -7.29
C ARG A 316 12.90 7.92 -7.10
N SER A 317 11.97 7.08 -7.54
CA SER A 317 10.54 7.31 -7.36
C SER A 317 10.17 7.34 -5.88
N PHE A 318 10.61 6.36 -5.09
CA PHE A 318 10.35 6.33 -3.66
C PHE A 318 10.98 7.52 -2.92
N ARG A 319 12.21 7.90 -3.26
CA ARG A 319 12.83 9.13 -2.72
C ARG A 319 12.04 10.38 -3.10
N GLY A 320 11.49 10.44 -4.31
CA GLY A 320 10.60 11.53 -4.74
C GLY A 320 9.32 11.56 -3.91
N ALA A 321 8.70 10.41 -3.66
CA ALA A 321 7.51 10.29 -2.83
C ALA A 321 7.77 10.75 -1.39
N VAL A 322 8.89 10.31 -0.77
CA VAL A 322 9.30 10.75 0.57
C VAL A 322 9.52 12.27 0.62
N ARG A 323 10.13 12.86 -0.41
CA ARG A 323 10.30 14.32 -0.49
C ARG A 323 8.97 15.07 -0.56
N ILE A 324 8.00 14.55 -1.32
CA ILE A 324 6.66 15.13 -1.39
C ILE A 324 5.96 14.97 -0.05
N ALA A 325 6.09 13.83 0.62
CA ALA A 325 5.55 13.64 1.97
C ALA A 325 6.18 14.63 2.97
N SER A 326 7.49 14.87 2.91
CA SER A 326 8.15 15.90 3.72
C SER A 326 7.65 17.31 3.40
N ALA A 327 7.33 17.60 2.14
CA ALA A 327 6.72 18.86 1.74
C ALA A 327 5.27 18.99 2.25
N ALA A 328 4.52 17.89 2.30
CA ALA A 328 3.16 17.85 2.85
C ALA A 328 3.15 18.12 4.36
N GLU A 329 4.18 17.73 5.11
CA GLU A 329 4.31 18.10 6.54
C GLU A 329 4.25 19.61 6.79
N VAL A 330 4.72 20.44 5.83
CA VAL A 330 4.60 21.91 5.91
C VAL A 330 3.14 22.35 5.91
N LEU A 331 2.25 21.61 5.24
CA LEU A 331 0.82 21.87 5.17
C LEU A 331 0.04 21.21 6.31
N ARG A 332 0.60 20.15 6.92
CA ARG A 332 -0.02 19.44 8.06
C ARG A 332 0.22 20.16 9.39
N ALA A 333 1.29 20.95 9.51
CA ALA A 333 1.54 21.76 10.70
C ALA A 333 0.41 22.78 10.87
N ASN A 334 -0.26 22.78 12.03
CA ASN A 334 -1.35 23.71 12.33
C ASN A 334 -0.90 25.17 12.11
N GLY A 335 -1.42 25.81 11.06
CA GLY A 335 -1.11 27.19 10.68
C GLY A 335 -0.94 27.33 9.17
N SER A 336 -1.26 28.51 8.62
CA SER A 336 -0.88 28.81 7.24
C SER A 336 0.65 28.91 7.17
N PRO A 337 1.34 28.08 6.37
CA PRO A 337 2.79 28.13 6.31
C PRO A 337 3.26 29.49 5.75
N PRO A 338 4.44 29.99 6.18
CA PRO A 338 5.01 31.20 5.62
C PRO A 338 5.07 31.12 4.09
N PRO A 339 4.80 32.21 3.34
CA PRO A 339 4.75 32.18 1.87
C PRO A 339 6.03 31.65 1.19
N GLY A 340 7.20 31.83 1.83
CA GLY A 340 8.47 31.30 1.35
C GLY A 340 8.60 29.77 1.50
N GLU A 341 8.07 29.22 2.59
CA GLU A 341 8.04 27.78 2.84
C GLU A 341 7.04 27.08 1.91
N LEU A 342 5.85 27.66 1.73
CA LEU A 342 4.84 27.18 0.79
C LEU A 342 5.40 27.11 -0.64
N ARG A 343 6.07 28.18 -1.11
CA ARG A 343 6.73 28.19 -2.42
C ARG A 343 7.81 27.13 -2.55
N THR A 344 8.56 26.88 -1.49
CA THR A 344 9.61 25.86 -1.48
C THR A 344 9.00 24.46 -1.57
N ALA A 345 7.93 24.20 -0.82
CA ALA A 345 7.19 22.95 -0.86
C ALA A 345 6.62 22.68 -2.26
N PHE A 346 5.90 23.62 -2.86
CA PHE A 346 5.37 23.50 -4.23
C PHE A 346 6.45 23.22 -5.27
N ARG A 347 7.58 23.92 -5.17
CA ARG A 347 8.74 23.73 -6.04
C ARG A 347 9.35 22.34 -5.90
N ASP A 348 9.44 21.81 -4.68
CA ASP A 348 9.93 20.45 -4.45
C ASP A 348 8.98 19.41 -5.03
N VAL A 349 7.66 19.57 -4.85
CA VAL A 349 6.66 18.69 -5.46
C VAL A 349 6.73 18.75 -6.99
N ALA A 350 6.73 19.95 -7.56
CA ALA A 350 6.83 20.15 -9.00
C ALA A 350 8.09 19.50 -9.58
N ARG A 351 9.24 19.60 -8.91
CA ARG A 351 10.49 18.95 -9.33
C ARG A 351 10.35 17.43 -9.39
N GLU A 352 9.68 16.83 -8.42
CA GLU A 352 9.53 15.38 -8.35
C GLU A 352 8.49 14.87 -9.37
N VAL A 353 7.39 15.59 -9.59
CA VAL A 353 6.32 15.23 -10.55
C VAL A 353 6.73 15.46 -12.01
N THR A 354 7.27 16.63 -12.33
CA THR A 354 7.58 17.01 -13.73
C THR A 354 8.91 16.41 -14.26
N GLY A 355 9.69 15.77 -13.39
CA GLY A 355 11.07 15.38 -13.70
C GLY A 355 11.98 16.60 -13.82
N GLY A 356 13.30 16.39 -13.89
CA GLY A 356 14.32 17.46 -13.80
C GLY A 356 14.23 18.62 -14.81
N TRP A 357 13.22 18.66 -15.67
CA TRP A 357 12.79 19.81 -16.47
C TRP A 357 12.56 21.08 -15.64
N ALA A 358 12.27 20.97 -14.35
CA ALA A 358 12.23 22.11 -13.42
C ALA A 358 13.55 22.91 -13.34
N ARG A 359 14.70 22.30 -13.68
CA ARG A 359 15.98 23.01 -13.75
C ARG A 359 16.05 23.93 -14.97
N TRP A 360 15.46 23.52 -16.09
CA TRP A 360 15.39 24.31 -17.32
C TRP A 360 14.22 25.29 -17.32
N GLY A 361 13.09 24.92 -16.71
CA GLY A 361 11.91 25.78 -16.62
C GLY A 361 12.12 27.12 -15.91
N ARG A 362 13.06 27.19 -14.94
CA ARG A 362 13.42 28.45 -14.29
C ARG A 362 14.12 29.44 -15.23
N LEU A 363 14.87 28.95 -16.21
CA LEU A 363 15.54 29.79 -17.22
C LEU A 363 14.52 30.44 -18.16
N TRP A 364 13.37 29.80 -18.39
CA TRP A 364 12.41 30.22 -19.43
C TRP A 364 11.07 30.75 -18.88
N GLY A 365 10.74 30.50 -17.61
CA GLY A 365 9.41 30.80 -17.07
C GLY A 365 9.37 31.51 -15.72
N GLY A 366 10.51 31.95 -15.18
CA GLY A 366 10.58 32.69 -13.93
C GLY A 366 10.50 31.82 -12.66
N PRO A 367 10.44 32.46 -11.46
CA PRO A 367 10.56 31.79 -10.17
C PRO A 367 9.40 30.84 -9.84
N ASP A 368 8.22 31.06 -10.42
CA ASP A 368 6.99 30.29 -10.16
C ASP A 368 6.64 29.27 -11.24
N TRP A 369 7.49 29.10 -12.26
CA TRP A 369 7.25 28.15 -13.36
C TRP A 369 6.89 26.75 -12.88
N GLY A 370 7.57 26.25 -11.85
CA GLY A 370 7.32 24.91 -11.32
C GLY A 370 5.91 24.77 -10.73
N MET A 371 5.45 25.81 -10.03
CA MET A 371 4.11 25.86 -9.44
C MET A 371 3.05 26.00 -10.53
N ARG A 372 3.23 26.93 -11.49
CA ARG A 372 2.31 27.08 -12.62
C ARG A 372 2.19 25.79 -13.43
N ARG A 373 3.30 25.08 -13.66
CA ARG A 373 3.29 23.81 -14.39
C ARG A 373 2.65 22.66 -13.61
N LEU A 374 2.83 22.62 -12.29
CA LEU A 374 2.18 21.62 -11.43
C LEU A 374 0.67 21.84 -11.38
N LEU A 375 0.25 23.11 -11.31
CA LEU A 375 -1.15 23.55 -11.26
C LEU A 375 -1.81 23.67 -12.63
N TYR A 376 -1.04 23.54 -13.73
CA TYR A 376 -1.49 23.79 -15.10
C TYR A 376 -1.97 25.24 -15.35
N ALA A 377 -1.51 26.20 -14.56
CA ALA A 377 -1.96 27.60 -14.62
C ALA A 377 -1.50 28.39 -15.86
N ASP A 378 -0.56 27.87 -16.65
CA ASP A 378 -0.13 28.53 -17.90
C ASP A 378 -1.28 28.60 -18.96
N HIS A 379 -2.39 27.88 -18.74
CA HIS A 379 -3.59 27.91 -19.60
C HIS A 379 -4.41 29.21 -19.52
N HIS A 380 -4.21 30.03 -18.50
CA HIS A 380 -4.95 31.31 -18.35
C HIS A 380 -4.35 32.47 -19.16
N SER A 381 -3.14 32.30 -19.73
CA SER A 381 -2.37 33.42 -20.32
C SER A 381 -2.18 33.36 -21.84
N GLY A 382 -2.68 32.32 -22.51
CA GLY A 382 -2.55 32.16 -23.96
C GLY A 382 -3.83 32.53 -24.69
N ALA A 383 -3.89 33.76 -25.22
CA ALA A 383 -4.96 34.20 -26.13
C ALA A 383 -4.94 33.52 -27.50
N ASP A 384 -3.95 32.67 -27.80
CA ASP A 384 -3.93 31.89 -29.04
C ASP A 384 -3.19 30.57 -28.83
N HIS A 385 -3.77 29.52 -29.40
CA HIS A 385 -3.30 28.14 -29.52
C HIS A 385 -3.83 27.12 -28.49
N VAL A 386 -4.78 26.34 -29.02
CA VAL A 386 -5.45 25.13 -28.48
C VAL A 386 -6.62 25.42 -27.54
N GLY A 387 -7.70 25.94 -28.14
CA GLY A 387 -9.09 25.63 -27.81
C GLY A 387 -9.47 25.74 -26.33
N GLY A 388 -9.80 26.96 -25.91
CA GLY A 388 -10.41 27.29 -24.62
C GLY A 388 -11.74 26.58 -24.32
N ASP A 389 -12.26 25.76 -25.25
CA ASP A 389 -13.43 24.88 -25.08
C ASP A 389 -13.10 23.42 -24.74
N THR A 390 -11.83 22.99 -24.81
CA THR A 390 -11.47 21.57 -24.57
C THR A 390 -11.15 21.22 -23.12
N HIS A 391 -10.96 22.23 -22.25
CA HIS A 391 -10.61 22.04 -20.84
C HIS A 391 -11.60 22.68 -19.86
N SER A 392 -12.27 23.76 -20.25
CA SER A 392 -13.40 24.39 -19.55
C SER A 392 -14.67 23.53 -19.58
N ARG A 393 -14.79 22.67 -20.60
CA ARG A 393 -15.83 21.65 -20.77
C ARG A 393 -15.36 20.24 -20.47
N ALA A 394 -14.31 20.07 -19.64
CA ALA A 394 -14.05 18.81 -18.93
C ALA A 394 -15.13 18.58 -17.84
N GLY A 395 -16.40 18.75 -18.23
CA GLY A 395 -17.52 18.20 -17.52
C GLY A 395 -17.33 16.69 -17.48
N ILE A 396 -17.61 16.15 -16.30
CA ILE A 396 -17.76 14.73 -16.02
C ILE A 396 -19.05 14.17 -16.68
N SER A 397 -19.40 14.70 -17.86
CA SER A 397 -20.50 14.26 -18.71
C SER A 397 -19.90 13.77 -20.04
N GLY A 398 -19.90 12.44 -20.22
CA GLY A 398 -19.42 11.79 -21.43
C GLY A 398 -18.27 10.83 -21.18
N SER A 399 -18.23 9.77 -22.00
CA SER A 399 -17.20 8.74 -21.97
C SER A 399 -15.80 9.36 -21.93
N ALA A 400 -15.07 9.02 -20.86
CA ALA A 400 -13.67 9.34 -20.56
C ALA A 400 -13.00 10.35 -21.51
N PRO A 401 -12.66 11.57 -21.06
CA PRO A 401 -11.89 12.48 -21.89
C PRO A 401 -10.58 11.78 -22.27
N ARG A 402 -10.46 11.47 -23.56
CA ARG A 402 -9.23 11.04 -24.24
C ARG A 402 -8.27 12.23 -24.30
N HIS A 403 -7.94 12.83 -23.16
CA HIS A 403 -6.75 13.65 -23.10
C HIS A 403 -5.56 12.71 -23.25
N ARG A 404 -4.76 12.97 -24.29
CA ARG A 404 -3.34 12.58 -24.39
C ARG A 404 -2.57 13.23 -23.22
N GLY A 405 -2.90 12.86 -21.99
CA GLY A 405 -1.97 12.99 -20.88
C GLY A 405 -0.76 12.17 -21.30
N SER A 406 0.42 12.81 -21.35
CA SER A 406 1.63 12.17 -21.83
C SER A 406 1.71 10.76 -21.23
N ASN A 407 1.77 9.73 -22.08
CA ASN A 407 1.93 8.31 -21.72
C ASN A 407 3.21 8.02 -20.89
N ARG A 408 3.88 9.06 -20.37
CA ARG A 408 5.04 8.97 -19.51
C ARG A 408 4.57 9.06 -18.06
N ALA A 409 4.13 7.94 -17.51
CA ALA A 409 4.13 7.69 -16.06
C ALA A 409 5.59 7.65 -15.55
N ALA A 410 6.33 8.75 -15.72
CA ALA A 410 7.79 8.81 -15.53
C ALA A 410 8.19 8.91 -14.05
N ALA A 411 7.25 9.28 -13.18
CA ALA A 411 7.53 9.63 -11.79
C ALA A 411 7.31 8.49 -10.78
N GLY A 412 6.43 7.53 -11.10
CA GLY A 412 5.98 6.45 -10.20
C GLY A 412 4.61 6.74 -9.56
N TYR A 413 3.80 5.71 -9.28
CA TYR A 413 2.42 5.92 -8.77
C TYR A 413 2.42 6.61 -7.39
N LEU A 414 3.33 6.22 -6.48
CA LEU A 414 3.41 6.79 -5.13
C LEU A 414 3.81 8.28 -5.16
N VAL A 415 4.59 8.71 -6.15
CA VAL A 415 4.91 10.13 -6.35
C VAL A 415 3.66 10.91 -6.69
N ASN A 416 2.87 10.42 -7.65
CA ASN A 416 1.64 11.08 -8.07
C ASN A 416 0.60 11.04 -6.94
N TYR A 417 0.50 9.92 -6.23
CA TYR A 417 -0.38 9.80 -5.08
C TYR A 417 -0.04 10.83 -3.98
N ASN A 418 1.21 10.88 -3.52
CA ASN A 418 1.61 11.86 -2.52
C ASN A 418 1.46 13.32 -3.02
N ALA A 419 1.64 13.55 -4.33
CA ALA A 419 1.40 14.87 -4.92
C ALA A 419 -0.08 15.24 -4.86
N ALA A 420 -1.00 14.29 -5.06
CA ALA A 420 -2.43 14.53 -4.87
C ALA A 420 -2.76 14.85 -3.41
N CYS A 421 -2.19 14.11 -2.44
CA CYS A 421 -2.33 14.42 -1.01
C CYS A 421 -1.84 15.83 -0.69
N PHE A 422 -0.65 16.20 -1.17
CA PHE A 422 -0.10 17.56 -1.02
C PHE A 422 -1.04 18.64 -1.59
N LEU A 423 -1.53 18.44 -2.82
CA LEU A 423 -2.40 19.40 -3.52
C LEU A 423 -3.78 19.52 -2.85
N SER A 424 -4.30 18.42 -2.31
CA SER A 424 -5.53 18.41 -1.51
C SER A 424 -5.34 19.20 -0.21
N LEU A 425 -4.25 19.01 0.51
CA LEU A 425 -3.93 19.83 1.70
C LEU A 425 -3.76 21.32 1.36
N ALA A 426 -3.21 21.64 0.18
CA ALA A 426 -3.00 23.03 -0.25
C ALA A 426 -4.30 23.81 -0.50
N LEU A 427 -5.45 23.13 -0.65
CA LEU A 427 -6.77 23.75 -0.75
C LEU A 427 -7.10 24.62 0.47
N ALA A 428 -6.54 24.29 1.63
CA ALA A 428 -6.72 25.04 2.87
C ALA A 428 -5.80 26.26 2.99
N THR A 429 -4.93 26.51 2.01
CA THR A 429 -3.96 27.60 2.03
C THR A 429 -4.33 28.71 1.04
N ARG A 430 -3.80 29.92 1.28
CA ARG A 430 -3.85 31.02 0.32
C ARG A 430 -2.70 30.92 -0.69
N PRO A 431 -2.87 31.47 -1.92
CA PRO A 431 -1.77 31.54 -2.87
C PRO A 431 -0.58 32.30 -2.27
N PRO A 432 0.66 31.86 -2.53
CA PRO A 432 1.83 32.50 -1.96
C PRO A 432 2.00 33.94 -2.48
N ALA A 433 2.09 34.92 -1.57
CA ALA A 433 2.17 36.34 -1.91
C ALA A 433 3.23 36.66 -2.99
N GLY A 434 2.84 37.35 -4.06
CA GLY A 434 3.72 37.72 -5.17
C GLY A 434 4.03 36.57 -6.15
N SER A 435 3.26 35.48 -6.14
CA SER A 435 3.17 34.58 -7.29
C SER A 435 2.29 35.17 -8.40
N ALA A 436 2.09 34.45 -9.50
CA ALA A 436 1.01 34.73 -10.46
C ALA A 436 -0.27 35.14 -9.70
N ALA A 437 -0.97 36.16 -10.21
CA ALA A 437 -2.12 36.80 -9.53
C ALA A 437 -3.35 35.87 -9.50
N TRP A 438 -3.23 34.72 -8.84
CA TRP A 438 -4.36 33.87 -8.53
C TRP A 438 -5.19 34.55 -7.46
N THR A 439 -6.49 34.61 -7.71
CA THR A 439 -7.47 34.76 -6.65
C THR A 439 -7.48 33.51 -5.75
N ASP A 440 -8.03 33.66 -4.54
CA ASP A 440 -8.20 32.55 -3.60
C ASP A 440 -9.02 31.39 -4.21
N ASP A 441 -9.96 31.67 -5.10
CA ASP A 441 -10.82 30.65 -5.72
C ASP A 441 -10.14 29.95 -6.90
N GLU A 442 -9.46 30.69 -7.78
CA GLU A 442 -8.66 30.10 -8.86
C GLU A 442 -7.57 29.18 -8.30
N TRP A 443 -6.92 29.59 -7.21
CA TRP A 443 -5.93 28.77 -6.50
C TRP A 443 -6.51 27.41 -6.09
N ARG A 444 -7.69 27.39 -5.48
CA ARG A 444 -8.33 26.16 -4.99
C ARG A 444 -8.79 25.30 -6.16
N GLU A 445 -9.35 25.90 -7.21
CA GLU A 445 -9.80 25.16 -8.39
C GLU A 445 -8.62 24.49 -9.10
N ASP A 446 -7.51 25.20 -9.29
CA ASP A 446 -6.29 24.65 -9.90
C ASP A 446 -5.66 23.54 -9.04
N CYS A 447 -5.62 23.72 -7.70
CA CYS A 447 -5.17 22.68 -6.79
C CYS A 447 -6.04 21.42 -6.89
N ALA A 448 -7.37 21.57 -6.93
CA ALA A 448 -8.30 20.45 -7.05
C ALA A 448 -8.16 19.72 -8.39
N ARG A 449 -8.08 20.47 -9.50
CA ARG A 449 -7.84 19.90 -10.84
C ARG A 449 -6.52 19.13 -10.88
N ALA A 450 -5.44 19.75 -10.41
CA ALA A 450 -4.12 19.13 -10.38
C ALA A 450 -4.11 17.86 -9.52
N ALA A 451 -4.76 17.86 -8.35
CA ALA A 451 -4.88 16.69 -7.49
C ALA A 451 -5.56 15.51 -8.19
N VAL A 452 -6.70 15.76 -8.85
CA VAL A 452 -7.43 14.74 -9.64
C VAL A 452 -6.58 14.20 -10.80
N VAL A 453 -5.83 15.05 -11.50
CA VAL A 453 -4.89 14.62 -12.55
C VAL A 453 -3.83 13.67 -11.98
N GLN A 454 -3.27 13.97 -10.81
CA GLN A 454 -2.28 13.11 -10.18
C GLN A 454 -2.89 11.78 -9.68
N LEU A 455 -4.09 11.79 -9.10
CA LEU A 455 -4.81 10.56 -8.71
C LEU A 455 -5.08 9.65 -9.92
N ASN A 456 -5.59 10.23 -11.01
CA ASN A 456 -5.80 9.51 -12.27
C ASN A 456 -4.49 8.92 -12.81
N THR A 457 -3.40 9.68 -12.73
CA THR A 457 -2.08 9.20 -13.16
C THR A 457 -1.59 8.06 -12.26
N SER A 458 -1.85 8.11 -10.95
CA SER A 458 -1.55 7.03 -10.00
C SER A 458 -2.32 5.74 -10.32
N LEU A 459 -3.63 5.83 -10.59
CA LEU A 459 -4.47 4.68 -10.94
C LEU A 459 -4.08 4.02 -12.27
N ARG A 460 -3.62 4.80 -13.24
CA ARG A 460 -3.22 4.29 -14.58
C ARG A 460 -1.88 3.55 -14.58
N VAL A 461 -1.11 3.55 -13.49
CA VAL A 461 0.11 2.76 -13.39
C VAL A 461 -0.27 1.29 -13.24
N THR A 462 0.15 0.45 -14.19
CA THR A 462 -0.20 -0.99 -14.27
C THR A 462 0.22 -1.85 -13.07
N ARG A 463 1.04 -1.31 -12.16
CA ARG A 463 1.44 -1.93 -10.88
C ARG A 463 1.14 -1.04 -9.67
N SER A 464 0.18 -0.13 -9.82
CA SER A 464 -0.26 0.69 -8.71
C SER A 464 -0.88 -0.19 -7.64
N GLN A 465 -0.41 -0.02 -6.41
CA GLN A 465 -1.05 -0.61 -5.23
C GLN A 465 -2.16 0.31 -4.70
N PHE A 466 -2.34 1.47 -5.34
CA PHE A 466 -3.38 2.42 -5.05
C PHE A 466 -4.74 1.88 -5.49
N SER A 467 -5.63 1.66 -4.53
CA SER A 467 -7.05 1.43 -4.77
C SER A 467 -7.79 2.74 -4.62
N ALA A 468 -8.76 3.01 -5.50
CA ALA A 468 -9.63 4.18 -5.36
C ALA A 468 -10.38 4.17 -4.02
N ALA A 469 -10.82 2.99 -3.54
CA ALA A 469 -11.47 2.84 -2.24
C ALA A 469 -10.61 3.28 -1.05
N TRP A 470 -9.27 3.27 -1.19
CA TRP A 470 -8.39 3.80 -0.15
C TRP A 470 -8.31 5.33 -0.17
N ALA A 471 -8.45 5.95 -1.35
CA ALA A 471 -8.47 7.40 -1.48
C ALA A 471 -9.54 8.04 -0.59
N GLU A 472 -10.71 7.38 -0.51
CA GLU A 472 -11.86 7.80 0.30
C GLU A 472 -11.51 7.98 1.79
N ARG A 473 -10.61 7.14 2.31
CA ARG A 473 -10.26 7.08 3.74
C ARG A 473 -8.99 7.82 4.08
N ASP A 474 -8.26 8.31 3.08
CA ASP A 474 -7.06 9.09 3.31
C ASP A 474 -7.42 10.51 3.71
N THR A 475 -7.07 10.86 4.94
CA THR A 475 -7.35 12.17 5.55
C THR A 475 -6.68 13.33 4.84
N ASP A 476 -5.54 13.12 4.14
CA ASP A 476 -4.95 14.16 3.31
C ASP A 476 -5.79 14.48 2.07
N LEU A 477 -6.54 13.50 1.55
CA LEU A 477 -7.41 13.65 0.39
C LEU A 477 -8.84 14.11 0.76
N ARG A 478 -9.19 14.09 2.04
CA ARG A 478 -10.53 14.51 2.53
C ARG A 478 -10.95 15.92 2.09
N PRO A 479 -10.09 16.97 2.11
CA PRO A 479 -10.46 18.29 1.60
C PRO A 479 -10.95 18.23 0.15
N LEU A 480 -10.23 17.50 -0.73
CA LEU A 480 -10.58 17.33 -2.14
C LEU A 480 -11.97 16.73 -2.34
N PHE A 481 -12.32 15.69 -1.58
CA PHE A 481 -13.59 14.97 -1.77
C PHE A 481 -14.78 15.65 -1.10
N THR A 482 -14.59 16.19 0.10
CA THR A 482 -15.68 16.84 0.85
C THR A 482 -16.04 18.21 0.26
N GLY A 483 -15.09 18.91 -0.37
CA GLY A 483 -15.29 20.28 -0.81
C GLY A 483 -15.44 21.27 0.34
N ARG A 484 -15.04 20.87 1.55
CA ARG A 484 -15.13 21.65 2.79
C ARG A 484 -13.73 21.90 3.35
N LEU A 485 -13.53 23.11 3.86
CA LEU A 485 -12.39 23.45 4.72
C LEU A 485 -12.93 23.54 6.15
N GLY A 486 -12.59 22.58 7.01
CA GLY A 486 -12.93 22.63 8.44
C GLY A 486 -14.43 22.81 8.76
N GLY A 487 -15.32 22.12 8.04
CA GLY A 487 -16.78 22.19 8.30
C GLY A 487 -17.54 23.35 7.65
N GLY A 488 -16.86 24.20 6.85
CA GLY A 488 -17.51 25.28 6.09
C GLY A 488 -18.43 24.83 4.94
N PRO A 489 -19.12 25.76 4.26
CA PRO A 489 -20.02 25.44 3.15
C PRO A 489 -19.29 24.76 2.00
N VAL A 490 -20.02 23.94 1.25
CA VAL A 490 -19.50 23.29 0.05
C VAL A 490 -19.20 24.35 -1.01
N THR A 491 -17.97 24.35 -1.49
CA THR A 491 -17.46 25.31 -2.49
C THR A 491 -17.47 24.70 -3.90
N ALA A 492 -17.45 25.56 -4.93
CA ALA A 492 -17.53 25.15 -6.33
C ALA A 492 -16.40 24.16 -6.74
N TRP A 493 -15.18 24.35 -6.22
CA TRP A 493 -14.06 23.43 -6.49
C TRP A 493 -14.29 22.03 -5.91
N GLY A 494 -15.14 21.88 -4.88
CA GLY A 494 -15.48 20.59 -4.27
C GLY A 494 -16.19 19.63 -5.21
N GLU A 495 -16.81 20.14 -6.29
CA GLU A 495 -17.42 19.30 -7.32
C GLU A 495 -16.37 18.51 -8.11
N ILE A 496 -15.17 19.05 -8.30
CA ILE A 496 -14.09 18.40 -9.05
C ILE A 496 -13.71 17.06 -8.39
N GLY A 497 -13.48 17.08 -7.08
CA GLY A 497 -13.14 15.89 -6.31
C GLY A 497 -14.30 14.90 -6.22
N ARG A 498 -15.53 15.37 -5.95
CA ARG A 498 -16.73 14.51 -5.90
C ARG A 498 -17.00 13.82 -7.22
N ASN A 499 -16.82 14.52 -8.34
CA ASN A 499 -17.02 13.95 -9.67
C ASN A 499 -15.97 12.88 -9.99
N TRP A 500 -14.72 13.07 -9.58
CA TRP A 500 -13.71 12.02 -9.66
C TRP A 500 -14.07 10.81 -8.78
N ALA A 501 -14.51 11.06 -7.54
CA ALA A 501 -14.93 10.00 -6.62
C ALA A 501 -16.05 9.14 -7.24
N ARG A 502 -17.13 9.77 -7.75
CA ARG A 502 -18.22 9.10 -8.48
C ARG A 502 -17.72 8.28 -9.66
N PHE A 503 -16.82 8.84 -10.49
CA PHE A 503 -16.23 8.13 -11.63
C PHE A 503 -15.49 6.87 -11.20
N THR A 504 -14.80 6.92 -10.06
CA THR A 504 -14.06 5.77 -9.51
C THR A 504 -14.90 4.82 -8.64
N GLY A 505 -16.21 5.09 -8.50
CA GLY A 505 -17.12 4.30 -7.68
C GLY A 505 -17.00 4.54 -6.17
N ILE A 506 -16.38 5.65 -5.75
CA ILE A 506 -16.32 6.12 -4.36
C ILE A 506 -17.59 6.93 -4.06
N ASP A 507 -18.27 6.62 -2.97
CA ASP A 507 -19.47 7.35 -2.53
C ASP A 507 -19.09 8.36 -1.45
N VAL A 508 -18.97 9.63 -1.83
CA VAL A 508 -18.69 10.70 -0.87
C VAL A 508 -20.01 11.10 -0.21
N THR A 509 -20.50 10.30 0.74
CA THR A 509 -21.70 10.66 1.49
C THR A 509 -21.40 11.79 2.47
N GLU A 510 -22.32 12.75 2.59
CA GLU A 510 -22.18 13.90 3.48
C GLU A 510 -22.06 13.49 4.96
N GLU A 511 -22.58 12.32 5.32
CA GLU A 511 -22.52 11.74 6.67
C GLU A 511 -21.13 11.20 7.05
N ALA A 512 -20.40 10.58 6.12
CA ALA A 512 -19.02 10.15 6.37
C ALA A 512 -18.07 11.35 6.59
N ALA A 513 -18.39 12.49 5.98
CA ALA A 513 -17.66 13.74 6.15
C ALA A 513 -17.95 14.44 7.50
N ALA A 514 -19.10 14.17 8.13
CA ALA A 514 -19.52 14.76 9.41
C ALA A 514 -19.14 13.90 10.64
N ALA A 515 -18.93 12.60 10.47
CA ALA A 515 -18.75 11.65 11.57
C ALA A 515 -17.31 11.45 12.06
N GLN A 516 -16.33 12.20 11.55
CA GLN A 516 -14.93 12.12 12.00
C GLN A 516 -14.46 13.50 12.46
N PRO A 517 -13.99 13.64 13.71
CA PRO A 517 -13.63 14.91 14.34
C PRO A 517 -12.53 15.67 13.59
#